data_AF-A0A481QX39-F1
#
_entry.id   AF-A0A481QX39-F1
#
_cell.length_a   1.000
_cell.length_b   1.000
_cell.length_c   1.000
_cell.angle_alpha   90.00
_cell.angle_beta   90.00
_cell.angle_gamma   90.00
#
_symmetry.space_group_name_H-M   'P 1'
#
loop_
_entity.id
_entity.type
_entity.pdbx_description
1 polymer ?
#
loop_
_entity_poly.entity_id
_entity_poly.type
_entity_poly.pdbx_seq_one_letter_code
_entity_poly.pdbx_strand_id
1 'polypeptide(L)'
;MTDTPHFPLSAVVGADDLKLALCLTAIDPKIGGVLIEGPRGMAKSTLARGLADLLASGQFVTLPLGATEERLVGTLDLDAALSEGRAQFSPGVLAKADGGVLYVDEVNLLPDHLVDLLLDVAASGTNLIERDGISHRHSAKFVLIGTMNPEEGELRPQLLDRFGLNVALSGNTVPTERGQIIRRRLDFDSDPQAFCAQWDTQQHALRERCENARIALANIPLDDAALAQITERCFAAGVDGLRADLVWLRAARAHAAWRGAEVIGAADIDAVAEFALRHRRREQPAGSPQPPAQAPANTQASPSEGQGQWGDMPTPALTTGARREVPVWPKKP
;
A
#
# COMPACT_ATOMS: atom_id res chain seq x y z
N MET A 1 11.15 0.68 -31.84
CA MET A 1 9.94 1.38 -31.36
C MET A 1 10.44 2.33 -30.31
N THR A 2 10.44 3.64 -30.59
CA THR A 2 10.92 4.65 -29.63
C THR A 2 9.97 4.64 -28.45
N ASP A 3 10.44 4.11 -27.32
CA ASP A 3 9.69 4.14 -26.08
C ASP A 3 9.36 5.61 -25.79
N THR A 4 8.09 5.91 -25.55
CA THR A 4 7.70 7.30 -25.25
C THR A 4 8.28 7.63 -23.89
N PRO A 5 9.09 8.70 -23.75
CA PRO A 5 9.76 8.97 -22.50
C PRO A 5 8.73 9.16 -21.38
N HIS A 6 9.04 8.73 -20.17
CA HIS A 6 8.17 8.92 -19.03
C HIS A 6 8.20 10.37 -18.55
N PHE A 7 7.10 10.83 -17.94
CA PHE A 7 7.05 12.16 -17.35
C PHE A 7 8.02 12.21 -16.17
N PRO A 8 9.04 13.09 -16.17
CA PRO A 8 10.07 13.13 -15.13
C PRO A 8 9.48 13.35 -13.73
N LEU A 9 9.93 12.56 -12.75
CA LEU A 9 9.48 12.68 -11.37
C LEU A 9 9.78 14.07 -10.77
N SER A 10 10.94 14.63 -11.12
CA SER A 10 11.36 15.99 -10.76
C SER A 10 10.44 17.09 -11.32
N ALA A 11 9.73 16.81 -12.41
CA ALA A 11 8.80 17.75 -13.04
C ALA A 11 7.39 17.69 -12.43
N VAL A 12 7.07 16.74 -11.56
CA VAL A 12 5.76 16.69 -10.91
C VAL A 12 5.66 17.81 -9.86
N VAL A 13 4.54 18.52 -9.84
CA VAL A 13 4.29 19.61 -8.87
C VAL A 13 3.60 19.03 -7.63
N GLY A 14 4.05 19.42 -6.44
CA GLY A 14 3.49 18.95 -5.16
C GLY A 14 3.72 17.45 -4.92
N ALA A 15 2.84 16.85 -4.11
CA ALA A 15 2.88 15.44 -3.70
C ALA A 15 4.23 15.04 -3.07
N ASP A 16 4.80 15.93 -2.25
CA ASP A 16 6.15 15.77 -1.69
C ASP A 16 6.25 14.53 -0.80
N ASP A 17 5.21 14.24 -0.02
CA ASP A 17 5.10 13.03 0.79
C ASP A 17 5.16 11.75 -0.05
N LEU A 18 4.45 11.72 -1.18
CA LEU A 18 4.47 10.56 -2.08
C LEU A 18 5.82 10.43 -2.76
N LYS A 19 6.41 11.54 -3.24
CA LYS A 19 7.77 11.51 -3.81
C LYS A 19 8.78 10.99 -2.79
N LEU A 20 8.66 11.41 -1.53
CA LEU A 20 9.52 10.95 -0.45
C LEU A 20 9.34 9.44 -0.22
N ALA A 21 8.11 8.96 -0.03
CA ALA A 21 7.83 7.53 0.16
C ALA A 21 8.34 6.65 -1.01
N LEU A 22 8.19 7.13 -2.25
CA LEU A 22 8.73 6.46 -3.44
C LEU A 22 10.27 6.44 -3.41
N CYS A 23 10.94 7.57 -3.12
CA CYS A 23 12.40 7.62 -2.99
C CYS A 23 12.91 6.67 -1.89
N LEU A 24 12.25 6.64 -0.73
CA LEU A 24 12.63 5.77 0.39
C LEU A 24 12.51 4.29 0.01
N THR A 25 11.47 3.89 -0.71
CA THR A 25 11.32 2.50 -1.18
C THR A 25 12.28 2.15 -2.32
N ALA A 26 12.73 3.11 -3.13
CA ALA A 26 13.84 2.90 -4.06
C ALA A 26 15.21 2.78 -3.36
N ILE A 27 15.38 3.38 -2.18
CA ILE A 27 16.60 3.28 -1.37
C ILE A 27 16.63 1.95 -0.62
N ASP A 28 15.55 1.59 0.08
CA ASP A 28 15.40 0.32 0.81
C ASP A 28 14.12 -0.40 0.37
N PRO A 29 14.18 -1.29 -0.65
CA PRO A 29 13.04 -2.08 -1.10
C PRO A 29 12.44 -2.98 -0.01
N LYS A 30 13.21 -3.28 1.06
CA LYS A 30 12.74 -4.12 2.18
C LYS A 30 11.74 -3.39 3.08
N ILE A 31 11.43 -2.13 2.83
CA ILE A 31 10.35 -1.41 3.52
C ILE A 31 8.99 -2.07 3.23
N GLY A 32 8.80 -2.70 2.07
CA GLY A 32 7.57 -3.48 1.78
C GLY A 32 6.55 -2.76 0.89
N GLY A 33 7.01 -1.93 -0.06
CA GLY A 33 6.16 -1.26 -1.04
C GLY A 33 5.40 -0.04 -0.52
N VAL A 34 4.69 0.63 -1.42
CA VAL A 34 3.92 1.85 -1.17
C VAL A 34 2.47 1.67 -1.61
N LEU A 35 1.55 2.06 -0.74
CA LEU A 35 0.13 2.11 -1.01
C LEU A 35 -0.32 3.57 -1.15
N ILE A 36 -0.91 3.92 -2.28
CA ILE A 36 -1.28 5.29 -2.65
C ILE A 36 -2.81 5.44 -2.63
N GLU A 37 -3.31 6.11 -1.60
CA GLU A 37 -4.72 6.46 -1.45
C GLU A 37 -5.02 7.81 -2.10
N GLY A 38 -6.25 7.97 -2.59
CA GLY A 38 -6.74 9.25 -3.12
C GLY A 38 -7.63 9.10 -4.34
N PRO A 39 -8.23 10.20 -4.80
CA PRO A 39 -9.17 10.16 -5.92
C PRO A 39 -8.48 9.91 -7.27
N ARG A 40 -9.30 9.56 -8.26
CA ARG A 40 -8.88 9.44 -9.67
C ARG A 40 -8.33 10.80 -10.16
N GLY A 41 -7.32 10.76 -11.03
CA GLY A 41 -6.74 11.97 -11.64
C GLY A 41 -5.61 12.67 -10.86
N MET A 42 -5.17 12.12 -9.72
CA MET A 42 -4.08 12.69 -8.90
C MET A 42 -2.67 12.30 -9.34
N ALA A 43 -2.47 12.01 -10.63
CA ALA A 43 -1.17 11.63 -11.21
C ALA A 43 -0.45 10.44 -10.52
N LYS A 44 -1.18 9.56 -9.82
CA LYS A 44 -0.61 8.40 -9.10
C LYS A 44 0.24 7.50 -9.99
N SER A 45 -0.30 7.11 -11.15
CA SER A 45 0.43 6.27 -12.11
C SER A 45 1.60 7.02 -12.75
N THR A 46 1.52 8.35 -12.88
CA THR A 46 2.62 9.18 -13.38
C THR A 46 3.78 9.20 -12.38
N LEU A 47 3.50 9.43 -11.10
CA LEU A 47 4.48 9.38 -10.02
C LEU A 47 5.10 7.98 -9.89
N ALA A 48 4.28 6.93 -9.97
CA ALA A 48 4.75 5.54 -9.92
C ALA A 48 5.67 5.18 -11.10
N ARG A 49 5.36 5.62 -12.33
CA ARG A 49 6.25 5.43 -13.50
C ARG A 49 7.57 6.17 -13.35
N GLY A 50 7.52 7.40 -12.84
CA GLY A 50 8.74 8.17 -12.55
C GLY A 50 9.66 7.52 -11.51
N LEU A 51 9.16 6.60 -10.67
CA LEU A 51 10.00 5.79 -9.78
C LEU A 51 10.83 4.76 -10.54
N ALA A 52 10.29 4.14 -11.60
CA ALA A 52 11.04 3.15 -12.37
C ALA A 52 12.30 3.76 -12.96
N ASP A 53 12.21 5.03 -13.38
CA ASP A 53 13.38 5.77 -13.80
C ASP A 53 14.44 5.84 -12.70
N LEU A 54 14.11 5.91 -11.41
CA LEU A 54 15.10 5.94 -10.32
C LEU A 54 15.72 4.58 -9.97
N LEU A 55 15.20 3.48 -10.51
CA LEU A 55 15.73 2.14 -10.29
C LEU A 55 16.70 1.74 -11.40
N ALA A 56 17.68 0.89 -11.07
CA ALA A 56 18.74 0.50 -12.00
C ALA A 56 18.22 -0.30 -13.21
N SER A 57 17.12 -1.03 -13.07
CA SER A 57 16.52 -1.81 -14.16
C SER A 57 15.67 -0.96 -15.13
N GLY A 58 15.17 0.19 -14.68
CA GLY A 58 14.19 1.00 -15.41
C GLY A 58 12.86 0.31 -15.69
N GLN A 59 12.63 -0.92 -15.20
CA GLN A 59 11.45 -1.69 -15.59
C GLN A 59 10.21 -1.24 -14.81
N PHE A 60 9.17 -0.84 -15.55
CA PHE A 60 7.86 -0.55 -15.00
C PHE A 60 6.84 -1.55 -15.55
N VAL A 61 6.29 -2.40 -14.69
CA VAL A 61 5.31 -3.40 -15.09
C VAL A 61 3.99 -3.10 -14.40
N THR A 62 2.90 -3.07 -15.19
CA THR A 62 1.54 -2.88 -14.66
C THR A 62 0.80 -4.21 -14.60
N LEU A 63 0.18 -4.50 -13.47
CA LEU A 63 -0.77 -5.60 -13.33
C LEU A 63 -2.18 -5.13 -13.69
N PRO A 64 -2.84 -5.71 -14.72
CA PRO A 64 -4.22 -5.38 -15.04
C PRO A 64 -5.19 -5.96 -14.01
N LEU A 65 -6.32 -5.30 -13.77
CA LEU A 65 -7.38 -5.74 -12.85
C LEU A 65 -7.91 -7.15 -13.13
N GLY A 66 -7.99 -7.54 -14.41
CA GLY A 66 -8.42 -8.87 -14.84
C GLY A 66 -7.29 -9.90 -14.92
N ALA A 67 -6.17 -9.69 -14.22
CA ALA A 67 -5.07 -10.65 -14.22
C ALA A 67 -5.52 -11.97 -13.56
N THR A 68 -5.21 -13.07 -14.22
CA THR A 68 -5.30 -14.41 -13.61
C THR A 68 -4.02 -14.71 -12.86
N GLU A 69 -4.09 -15.64 -11.90
CA GLU A 69 -2.92 -16.15 -11.18
C GLU A 69 -1.81 -16.61 -12.14
N GLU A 70 -2.19 -17.31 -13.22
CA GLU A 70 -1.27 -17.78 -14.26
C GLU A 70 -0.53 -16.65 -14.98
N ARG A 71 -1.20 -15.52 -15.25
CA ARG A 71 -0.53 -14.36 -15.83
C ARG A 71 0.39 -13.67 -14.83
N LEU A 72 0.02 -13.69 -13.56
CA LEU A 72 0.79 -13.07 -12.49
C LEU A 72 2.09 -13.85 -12.23
N VAL A 73 1.95 -15.13 -11.92
CA VAL A 73 3.00 -16.05 -11.49
C VAL A 73 3.76 -16.63 -12.68
N GLY A 74 3.08 -16.85 -13.80
CA GLY A 74 3.57 -17.60 -14.95
C GLY A 74 3.01 -19.02 -14.97
N THR A 75 3.24 -19.72 -16.08
CA THR A 75 2.79 -21.10 -16.28
C THR A 75 3.96 -22.01 -16.61
N LEU A 76 3.77 -23.30 -16.36
CA LEU A 76 4.68 -24.36 -16.80
C LEU A 76 4.00 -25.11 -17.92
N ASP A 77 4.65 -25.18 -19.08
CA ASP A 77 4.17 -25.95 -20.22
C ASP A 77 4.51 -27.44 -20.00
N LEU A 78 3.47 -28.22 -19.73
CA LEU A 78 3.53 -29.67 -19.53
C LEU A 78 3.72 -30.43 -20.84
N ASP A 79 3.18 -29.92 -21.95
CA ASP A 79 3.29 -30.59 -23.25
C ASP A 79 4.75 -30.53 -23.72
N ALA A 80 5.42 -29.40 -23.51
CA ALA A 80 6.86 -29.27 -23.67
C ALA A 80 7.64 -30.15 -22.67
N ALA A 81 7.18 -30.25 -21.42
CA ALA A 81 7.81 -31.11 -20.41
C ALA A 81 7.77 -32.60 -20.79
N LEU A 82 6.66 -33.07 -21.35
CA LEU A 82 6.44 -34.46 -21.73
C LEU A 82 7.10 -34.82 -23.07
N SER A 83 7.17 -33.87 -24.01
CA SER A 83 7.77 -34.09 -25.34
C SER A 83 9.29 -33.88 -25.39
N GLU A 84 9.81 -32.85 -24.71
CA GLU A 84 11.23 -32.47 -24.73
C GLU A 84 11.97 -32.85 -23.44
N GLY A 85 11.27 -33.41 -22.45
CA GLY A 85 11.84 -33.78 -21.14
C GLY A 85 12.24 -32.59 -20.27
N ARG A 86 11.82 -31.36 -20.63
CA ARG A 86 12.13 -30.12 -19.92
C ARG A 86 10.87 -29.27 -19.78
N ALA A 87 10.47 -28.98 -18.54
CA ALA A 87 9.37 -28.05 -18.30
C ALA A 87 9.73 -26.66 -18.83
N GLN A 88 8.99 -26.19 -19.83
CA GLN A 88 9.21 -24.86 -20.38
C GLN A 88 8.41 -23.85 -19.55
N PHE A 89 9.13 -22.94 -18.90
CA PHE A 89 8.52 -21.87 -18.11
C PHE A 89 8.09 -20.71 -19.01
N SER A 90 6.82 -20.32 -18.90
CA SER A 90 6.27 -19.12 -19.50
C SER A 90 6.22 -18.00 -18.45
N PRO A 91 7.04 -16.93 -18.60
CA PRO A 91 7.19 -15.91 -17.58
C PRO A 91 5.92 -15.07 -17.38
N GLY A 92 5.50 -14.97 -16.12
CA GLY A 92 4.42 -14.09 -15.69
C GLY A 92 4.84 -12.62 -15.53
N VAL A 93 3.91 -11.82 -15.00
CA VAL A 93 4.12 -10.41 -14.66
C VAL A 93 5.22 -10.26 -13.59
N LEU A 94 5.27 -11.17 -12.61
CA LEU A 94 6.28 -11.13 -11.54
C LEU A 94 7.71 -11.30 -12.06
N ALA A 95 7.91 -12.17 -13.06
CA ALA A 95 9.21 -12.37 -13.70
C ALA A 95 9.65 -11.11 -14.47
N LYS A 96 8.72 -10.42 -15.12
CA LYS A 96 9.00 -9.17 -15.86
C LYS A 96 9.31 -8.00 -14.92
N ALA A 97 8.77 -8.02 -13.71
CA ALA A 97 8.98 -6.97 -12.73
C ALA A 97 10.31 -7.09 -11.96
N ASP A 98 11.05 -8.21 -12.08
CA ASP A 98 12.29 -8.44 -11.34
C ASP A 98 13.30 -7.29 -11.56
N GLY A 99 13.81 -6.74 -10.46
CA GLY A 99 14.69 -5.59 -10.41
C GLY A 99 14.00 -4.22 -10.60
N GLY A 100 12.70 -4.18 -10.89
CA GLY A 100 11.96 -2.96 -11.25
C GLY A 100 10.81 -2.61 -10.31
N VAL A 101 9.76 -2.01 -10.89
CA VAL A 101 8.53 -1.61 -10.21
C VAL A 101 7.37 -2.47 -10.70
N LEU A 102 6.60 -3.01 -9.76
CA LEU A 102 5.30 -3.60 -10.04
C LEU A 102 4.20 -2.65 -9.58
N TYR A 103 3.50 -2.06 -10.55
CA TYR A 103 2.36 -1.18 -10.30
C TYR A 103 1.06 -1.95 -10.39
N VAL A 104 0.21 -1.78 -9.39
CA VAL A 104 -1.12 -2.36 -9.34
C VAL A 104 -2.13 -1.23 -9.16
N ASP A 105 -2.95 -1.03 -10.19
CA ASP A 105 -4.02 -0.05 -10.13
C ASP A 105 -5.21 -0.62 -9.36
N GLU A 106 -5.77 0.15 -8.43
CA GLU A 106 -6.97 -0.22 -7.67
C GLU A 106 -6.84 -1.62 -7.04
N VAL A 107 -5.83 -1.79 -6.17
CA VAL A 107 -5.55 -3.04 -5.44
C VAL A 107 -6.76 -3.59 -4.67
N ASN A 108 -7.70 -2.73 -4.29
CA ASN A 108 -8.96 -3.09 -3.64
C ASN A 108 -9.94 -3.86 -4.56
N LEU A 109 -9.74 -3.83 -5.88
CA LEU A 109 -10.58 -4.53 -6.85
C LEU A 109 -10.01 -5.90 -7.25
N LEU A 110 -8.78 -6.21 -6.83
CA LEU A 110 -8.17 -7.51 -7.11
C LEU A 110 -8.73 -8.60 -6.19
N PRO A 111 -8.79 -9.86 -6.66
CA PRO A 111 -9.07 -11.00 -5.80
C PRO A 111 -8.06 -11.11 -4.64
N ASP A 112 -8.56 -11.34 -3.42
CA ASP A 112 -7.76 -11.41 -2.19
C ASP A 112 -6.53 -12.31 -2.32
N HIS A 113 -6.68 -13.51 -2.89
CA HIS A 113 -5.60 -14.48 -3.05
C HIS A 113 -4.45 -13.97 -3.96
N LEU A 114 -4.76 -13.13 -4.96
CA LEU A 114 -3.73 -12.53 -5.81
C LEU A 114 -2.98 -11.44 -5.05
N VAL A 115 -3.67 -10.66 -4.23
CA VAL A 115 -3.06 -9.63 -3.38
C VAL A 115 -2.14 -10.27 -2.35
N ASP A 116 -2.58 -11.36 -1.72
CA ASP A 116 -1.75 -12.13 -0.79
C ASP A 116 -0.48 -12.65 -1.45
N LEU A 117 -0.60 -13.29 -2.62
CA LEU A 117 0.53 -13.79 -3.39
C LEU A 117 1.50 -12.65 -3.76
N LEU A 118 0.97 -11.54 -4.26
CA LEU A 118 1.76 -10.35 -4.61
C LEU A 118 2.59 -9.86 -3.43
N LEU A 119 1.97 -9.75 -2.26
CA LEU A 119 2.61 -9.27 -1.04
C LEU A 119 3.61 -10.29 -0.49
N ASP A 120 3.38 -11.60 -0.65
CA ASP A 120 4.32 -12.66 -0.26
C ASP A 120 5.58 -12.63 -1.14
N VAL A 121 5.40 -12.50 -2.46
CA VAL A 121 6.52 -12.41 -3.40
C VAL A 121 7.26 -11.10 -3.22
N ALA A 122 6.58 -9.98 -3.00
CA ALA A 122 7.23 -8.69 -2.72
C ALA A 122 8.08 -8.73 -1.44
N ALA A 123 7.62 -9.43 -0.39
CA ALA A 123 8.37 -9.57 0.86
C ALA A 123 9.54 -10.57 0.77
N SER A 124 9.34 -11.70 0.09
CA SER A 124 10.35 -12.76 -0.04
C SER A 124 11.36 -12.51 -1.16
N GLY A 125 10.99 -11.70 -2.16
CA GLY A 125 11.77 -11.42 -3.38
C GLY A 125 11.92 -12.63 -4.31
N THR A 126 11.12 -13.68 -4.12
CA THR A 126 11.20 -14.93 -4.87
C THR A 126 9.81 -15.42 -5.22
N ASN A 127 9.59 -15.74 -6.49
CA ASN A 127 8.35 -16.37 -6.95
C ASN A 127 8.54 -17.88 -7.00
N LEU A 128 7.57 -18.62 -6.45
CA LEU A 128 7.54 -20.08 -6.41
C LEU A 128 6.27 -20.57 -7.11
N ILE A 129 6.45 -21.47 -8.06
CA ILE A 129 5.36 -22.02 -8.88
C ILE A 129 5.36 -23.51 -8.66
N GLU A 130 4.26 -24.03 -8.11
CA GLU A 130 4.08 -25.47 -7.87
C GLU A 130 2.85 -25.95 -8.62
N ARG A 131 3.06 -26.74 -9.68
CA ARG A 131 1.98 -27.36 -10.46
C ARG A 131 2.37 -28.75 -10.93
N ASP A 132 1.42 -29.68 -10.85
CA ASP A 132 1.52 -31.03 -11.40
C ASP A 132 2.80 -31.78 -10.98
N GLY A 133 3.23 -31.58 -9.73
CA GLY A 133 4.42 -32.21 -9.15
C GLY A 133 5.76 -31.57 -9.53
N ILE A 134 5.74 -30.46 -10.28
CA ILE A 134 6.93 -29.69 -10.67
C ILE A 134 6.96 -28.38 -9.89
N SER A 135 8.13 -28.08 -9.32
CA SER A 135 8.40 -26.82 -8.63
C SER A 135 9.39 -25.99 -9.45
N HIS A 136 9.04 -24.74 -9.74
CA HIS A 136 9.90 -23.78 -10.40
C HIS A 136 10.03 -22.52 -9.54
N ARG A 137 11.26 -22.01 -9.40
CA ARG A 137 11.55 -20.85 -8.55
C ARG A 137 12.40 -19.85 -9.32
N HIS A 138 12.02 -18.58 -9.28
CA HIS A 138 12.80 -17.50 -9.89
C HIS A 138 12.84 -16.24 -9.00
N SER A 139 13.85 -15.38 -9.23
CA SER A 139 13.94 -14.07 -8.57
C SER A 139 12.77 -13.18 -8.98
N ALA A 140 12.21 -12.45 -8.03
CA ALA A 140 11.17 -11.46 -8.25
C ALA A 140 11.31 -10.33 -7.22
N LYS A 141 12.45 -9.64 -7.26
CA LYS A 141 12.78 -8.51 -6.37
C LYS A 141 12.32 -7.21 -7.03
N PHE A 142 11.14 -6.75 -6.68
CA PHE A 142 10.56 -5.51 -7.23
C PHE A 142 10.06 -4.60 -6.11
N VAL A 143 9.91 -3.32 -6.43
CA VAL A 143 9.18 -2.37 -5.57
C VAL A 143 7.70 -2.45 -5.94
N LEU A 144 6.86 -2.85 -4.97
CA LEU A 144 5.41 -2.89 -5.14
C LEU A 144 4.81 -1.51 -4.93
N ILE A 145 4.03 -1.02 -5.89
CA ILE A 145 3.20 0.18 -5.75
C ILE A 145 1.75 -0.22 -5.99
N GLY A 146 0.92 -0.09 -4.95
CA GLY A 146 -0.53 -0.24 -5.06
C GLY A 146 -1.21 1.11 -5.05
N THR A 147 -2.25 1.31 -5.85
CA THR A 147 -3.17 2.44 -5.69
C THR A 147 -4.52 1.96 -5.22
N MET A 148 -5.24 2.78 -4.47
CA MET A 148 -6.65 2.52 -4.19
C MET A 148 -7.45 3.82 -4.11
N ASN A 149 -8.75 3.70 -4.35
CA ASN A 149 -9.73 4.73 -4.09
C ASN A 149 -10.63 4.26 -2.94
N PRO A 150 -10.58 4.89 -1.75
CA PRO A 150 -11.43 4.52 -0.61
C PRO A 150 -12.94 4.53 -0.93
N GLU A 151 -13.36 5.34 -1.91
CA GLU A 151 -14.77 5.39 -2.35
C GLU A 151 -15.24 4.11 -3.08
N GLU A 152 -14.31 3.32 -3.62
CA GLU A 152 -14.60 2.11 -4.40
C GLU A 152 -14.46 0.81 -3.58
N GLY A 153 -14.19 0.95 -2.28
CA GLY A 153 -14.05 -0.15 -1.33
C GLY A 153 -12.72 -0.12 -0.59
N GLU A 154 -12.72 -0.73 0.59
CA GLU A 154 -11.54 -0.84 1.45
C GLU A 154 -10.87 -2.20 1.28
N LEU A 155 -9.54 -2.20 1.37
CA LEU A 155 -8.77 -3.43 1.51
C LEU A 155 -8.94 -4.01 2.91
N ARG A 156 -8.86 -5.34 3.01
CA ARG A 156 -8.86 -6.01 4.32
C ARG A 156 -7.70 -5.49 5.19
N PRO A 157 -7.93 -5.23 6.49
CA PRO A 157 -6.88 -4.74 7.39
C PRO A 157 -5.61 -5.59 7.41
N GLN A 158 -5.74 -6.92 7.23
CA GLN A 158 -4.61 -7.84 7.18
C GLN A 158 -3.72 -7.62 5.94
N LEU A 159 -4.32 -7.24 4.79
CA LEU A 159 -3.60 -6.94 3.56
C LEU A 159 -3.00 -5.53 3.60
N LEU A 160 -3.75 -4.57 4.16
CA LEU A 160 -3.26 -3.21 4.40
C LEU A 160 -1.98 -3.22 5.22
N ASP A 161 -1.98 -3.94 6.36
CA ASP A 161 -0.81 -4.00 7.25
C ASP A 161 0.46 -4.54 6.56
N ARG A 162 0.31 -5.36 5.51
CA ARG A 162 1.44 -5.93 4.76
C ARG A 162 2.11 -4.92 3.82
N PHE A 163 1.45 -3.80 3.48
CA PHE A 163 2.12 -2.70 2.79
C PHE A 163 3.04 -1.94 3.75
N GLY A 164 4.27 -1.68 3.32
CA GLY A 164 5.24 -0.91 4.09
C GLY A 164 4.71 0.48 4.43
N LEU A 165 4.59 1.31 3.39
CA LEU A 165 4.19 2.71 3.52
C LEU A 165 2.79 2.95 2.94
N ASN A 166 2.05 3.86 3.55
CA ASN A 166 0.78 4.37 3.04
C ASN A 166 0.83 5.89 2.91
N VAL A 167 0.41 6.41 1.75
CA VAL A 167 0.35 7.85 1.49
C VAL A 167 -1.02 8.19 0.92
N ALA A 168 -1.74 9.10 1.58
CA ALA A 168 -2.93 9.71 1.00
C ALA A 168 -2.59 10.99 0.24
N LEU A 169 -3.07 11.06 -0.98
CA LEU A 169 -3.12 12.29 -1.74
C LEU A 169 -4.44 13.02 -1.46
N SER A 170 -4.33 14.22 -0.90
CA SER A 170 -5.47 15.10 -0.70
C SER A 170 -5.98 15.63 -2.05
N GLY A 171 -7.29 15.54 -2.32
CA GLY A 171 -7.89 16.08 -3.56
C GLY A 171 -7.90 17.61 -3.68
N ASN A 172 -7.42 18.33 -2.66
CA ASN A 172 -7.45 19.79 -2.60
C ASN A 172 -6.13 20.40 -3.08
N THR A 173 -5.92 20.40 -4.40
CA THR A 173 -4.78 21.11 -5.02
C THR A 173 -5.10 22.60 -5.18
N VAL A 174 -4.22 23.48 -4.70
CA VAL A 174 -4.41 24.94 -4.75
C VAL A 174 -4.44 25.41 -6.22
N PRO A 175 -5.25 26.43 -6.61
CA PRO A 175 -5.37 26.86 -8.00
C PRO A 175 -4.03 27.18 -8.70
N THR A 176 -3.06 27.73 -7.96
CA THR A 176 -1.71 28.01 -8.47
C THR A 176 -0.97 26.73 -8.89
N GLU A 177 -0.98 25.71 -8.05
CA GLU A 177 -0.40 24.39 -8.34
C GLU A 177 -1.15 23.69 -9.47
N ARG A 178 -2.49 23.75 -9.48
CA ARG A 178 -3.31 23.18 -10.56
C ARG A 178 -2.93 23.77 -11.92
N GLY A 179 -2.76 25.09 -12.00
CA GLY A 179 -2.30 25.76 -13.22
C GLY A 179 -0.93 25.29 -13.68
N GLN A 180 0.02 25.11 -12.74
CA GLN A 180 1.35 24.58 -13.04
C GLN A 180 1.32 23.13 -13.51
N ILE A 181 0.52 22.28 -12.89
CA ILE A 181 0.34 20.87 -13.28
C ILE A 181 -0.17 20.79 -14.72
N ILE A 182 -1.24 21.53 -15.03
CA ILE A 182 -1.83 21.56 -16.37
C ILE A 182 -0.80 22.07 -17.39
N ARG A 183 -0.09 23.15 -17.07
CA ARG A 183 0.92 23.71 -17.96
C ARG A 183 2.04 22.71 -18.26
N ARG A 184 2.65 22.13 -17.22
CA ARG A 184 3.72 21.13 -17.39
C ARG A 184 3.23 19.90 -18.16
N ARG A 185 1.97 19.51 -17.97
CA ARG A 185 1.38 18.41 -18.72
C ARG A 185 1.21 18.75 -20.21
N LEU A 186 0.70 19.94 -20.53
CA LEU A 186 0.57 20.40 -21.90
C LEU A 186 1.92 20.56 -22.60
N ASP A 187 2.93 21.10 -21.89
CA ASP A 187 4.29 21.22 -22.41
C ASP A 187 4.86 19.84 -22.77
N PHE A 188 4.72 18.86 -21.86
CA PHE A 188 5.12 17.47 -22.12
C PHE A 188 4.34 16.81 -23.26
N ASP A 189 3.02 17.00 -23.34
CA ASP A 189 2.21 16.42 -24.41
C ASP A 189 2.53 17.04 -25.78
N SER A 190 3.03 18.28 -25.82
CA SER A 190 3.42 18.97 -27.06
C SER A 190 4.77 18.52 -27.62
N ASP A 191 5.77 18.32 -26.75
CA ASP A 191 7.09 17.81 -27.10
C ASP A 191 7.71 17.06 -25.91
N PRO A 192 7.48 15.74 -25.81
CA PRO A 192 8.00 14.95 -24.69
C PRO A 192 9.52 14.95 -24.62
N GLN A 193 10.22 15.00 -25.76
CA GLN A 193 11.68 14.92 -25.79
C GLN A 193 12.32 16.21 -25.30
N ALA A 194 11.84 17.36 -25.79
CA ALA A 194 12.32 18.66 -25.33
C ALA A 194 11.99 18.88 -23.85
N PHE A 195 10.81 18.46 -23.40
CA PHE A 195 10.43 18.53 -21.99
C PHE A 195 11.36 17.68 -21.12
N CYS A 196 11.61 16.42 -21.49
CA CYS A 196 12.54 15.57 -20.75
C CYS A 196 13.95 16.17 -20.73
N ALA A 197 14.45 16.72 -21.84
CA ALA A 197 15.74 17.40 -21.89
C ALA A 197 15.81 18.63 -20.95
N GLN A 198 14.71 19.36 -20.79
CA GLN A 198 14.63 20.50 -19.87
C GLN A 198 14.77 20.08 -18.39
N TRP A 199 14.23 18.92 -18.04
CA TRP A 199 14.21 18.39 -16.65
C TRP A 199 15.31 17.37 -16.36
N ASP A 200 16.14 17.06 -17.35
CA ASP A 200 17.15 16.02 -17.29
C ASP A 200 18.14 16.24 -16.14
N THR A 201 18.59 17.49 -15.93
CA THR A 201 19.52 17.83 -14.84
C THR A 201 18.92 17.54 -13.46
N GLN A 202 17.67 17.94 -13.22
CA GLN A 202 16.98 17.71 -11.94
C GLN A 202 16.68 16.22 -11.75
N GLN A 203 16.32 15.51 -12.81
CA GLN A 203 16.07 14.08 -12.77
C GLN A 203 17.35 13.28 -12.49
N HIS A 204 18.47 13.66 -13.11
CA HIS A 204 19.77 13.07 -12.84
C HIS A 204 20.24 13.33 -11.40
N ALA A 205 20.09 14.55 -10.89
CA ALA A 205 20.39 14.86 -9.50
C ALA A 205 19.54 14.02 -8.51
N LEU A 206 18.26 13.80 -8.84
CA LEU A 206 17.37 12.96 -8.03
C LEU A 206 17.83 11.49 -8.03
N ARG A 207 18.17 10.95 -9.21
CA ARG A 207 18.71 9.60 -9.38
C ARG A 207 20.01 9.42 -8.59
N GLU A 208 20.97 10.31 -8.78
CA GLU A 208 22.27 10.26 -8.11
C GLU A 208 22.11 10.31 -6.58
N ARG A 209 21.18 11.15 -6.09
CA ARG A 209 20.85 11.20 -4.67
C ARG A 209 20.29 9.88 -4.15
N CYS A 210 19.38 9.24 -4.88
CA CYS A 210 18.85 7.91 -4.52
C CYS A 210 19.95 6.84 -4.51
N GLU A 211 20.84 6.85 -5.50
CA GLU A 211 21.96 5.91 -5.62
C GLU A 211 22.95 6.07 -4.46
N ASN A 212 23.36 7.31 -4.17
CA ASN A 212 24.24 7.62 -3.05
C ASN A 212 23.62 7.20 -1.71
N ALA A 213 22.33 7.49 -1.50
CA ALA A 213 21.60 7.06 -0.31
C ALA A 213 21.54 5.52 -0.20
N ARG A 214 21.33 4.80 -1.31
CA ARG A 214 21.33 3.33 -1.33
C ARG A 214 22.69 2.76 -0.94
N ILE A 215 23.79 3.36 -1.41
CA ILE A 215 25.15 2.97 -1.03
C ILE A 215 25.41 3.24 0.46
N ALA A 216 25.02 4.43 0.95
CA ALA A 216 25.23 4.83 2.34
C ALA A 216 24.37 4.03 3.33
N LEU A 217 23.19 3.55 2.92
CA LEU A 217 22.24 2.83 3.77
C LEU A 217 22.86 1.67 4.56
N ALA A 218 23.81 0.94 3.94
CA ALA A 218 24.46 -0.20 4.58
C ALA A 218 25.40 0.19 5.74
N ASN A 219 25.88 1.44 5.74
CA ASN A 219 26.78 1.97 6.76
C ASN A 219 26.04 2.64 7.92
N ILE A 220 24.76 2.96 7.77
CA ILE A 220 23.96 3.55 8.84
C ILE A 220 23.50 2.43 9.78
N PRO A 221 23.97 2.38 11.03
CA PRO A 221 23.56 1.36 11.98
C PRO A 221 22.08 1.54 12.32
N LEU A 222 21.41 0.42 12.59
CA LEU A 222 20.12 0.44 13.28
C LEU A 222 20.44 0.70 14.75
N ASP A 223 20.22 1.92 15.21
CA ASP A 223 20.55 2.36 16.55
C ASP A 223 19.45 1.98 17.56
N ASP A 224 19.87 1.51 18.73
CA ASP A 224 18.95 1.12 19.80
C ASP A 224 18.12 2.32 20.31
N ALA A 225 18.64 3.55 20.16
CA ALA A 225 17.94 4.76 20.55
C ALA A 225 16.72 5.04 19.65
N ALA A 226 16.86 4.98 18.32
CA ALA A 226 15.71 5.08 17.43
C ALA A 226 14.74 3.92 17.60
N LEU A 227 15.24 2.69 17.80
CA LEU A 227 14.38 1.52 18.06
C LEU A 227 13.53 1.73 19.32
N ALA A 228 14.11 2.23 20.42
CA ALA A 228 13.39 2.54 21.65
C ALA A 228 12.31 3.61 21.43
N GLN A 229 12.64 4.70 20.72
CA GLN A 229 11.66 5.75 20.42
C GLN A 229 10.52 5.27 19.53
N ILE A 230 10.83 4.47 18.50
CA ILE A 230 9.83 3.93 17.57
C ILE A 230 8.90 2.96 18.29
N THR A 231 9.44 2.02 19.06
CA THR A 231 8.64 1.02 19.78
C THR A 231 7.72 1.66 20.83
N GLU A 232 8.19 2.66 21.56
CA GLU A 232 7.35 3.45 22.48
C GLU A 232 6.18 4.14 21.74
N ARG A 233 6.47 4.74 20.58
CA ARG A 233 5.45 5.42 19.77
C ARG A 233 4.47 4.46 19.08
N CYS A 234 4.94 3.30 18.61
CA CYS A 234 4.08 2.24 18.09
C CYS A 234 3.11 1.74 19.16
N PHE A 235 3.61 1.53 20.39
CA PHE A 235 2.78 1.17 21.53
C PHE A 235 1.75 2.24 21.85
N ALA A 236 2.16 3.51 21.90
CA ALA A 236 1.25 4.63 22.14
C ALA A 236 0.19 4.80 21.04
N ALA A 237 0.52 4.45 19.79
CA ALA A 237 -0.39 4.49 18.65
C ALA A 237 -1.35 3.28 18.59
N GLY A 238 -1.20 2.29 19.48
CA GLY A 238 -2.08 1.12 19.55
C GLY A 238 -1.98 0.21 18.33
N VAL A 239 -0.80 0.14 17.71
CA VAL A 239 -0.57 -0.72 16.54
C VAL A 239 -0.40 -2.18 16.97
N ASP A 240 -0.95 -3.10 16.18
CA ASP A 240 -0.81 -4.54 16.42
C ASP A 240 0.46 -5.10 15.77
N GLY A 241 1.13 -6.01 16.48
CA GLY A 241 2.31 -6.72 15.98
C GLY A 241 3.57 -5.84 15.92
N LEU A 242 4.61 -6.38 15.28
CA LEU A 242 5.96 -5.75 15.22
C LEU A 242 6.30 -5.19 13.83
N ARG A 243 5.36 -5.28 12.89
CA ARG A 243 5.61 -4.90 11.49
C ARG A 243 5.81 -3.39 11.37
N ALA A 244 5.02 -2.60 12.09
CA ALA A 244 5.16 -1.16 12.13
C ALA A 244 6.54 -0.73 12.61
N ASP A 245 7.06 -1.35 13.68
CA ASP A 245 8.38 -1.04 14.23
C ASP A 245 9.49 -1.28 13.19
N LEU A 246 9.45 -2.44 12.53
CA LEU A 246 10.45 -2.80 11.51
C LEU A 246 10.39 -1.88 10.29
N VAL A 247 9.19 -1.58 9.80
CA VAL A 247 8.99 -0.72 8.63
C VAL A 247 9.41 0.71 8.95
N TRP A 248 8.97 1.23 10.10
CA TRP A 248 9.28 2.59 10.51
C TRP A 248 10.78 2.78 10.72
N LEU A 249 11.45 1.85 11.39
CA LEU A 249 12.90 1.91 11.59
C LEU A 249 13.66 1.86 10.25
N ARG A 250 13.24 0.98 9.31
CA ARG A 250 13.84 0.92 7.97
C ARG A 250 13.62 2.21 7.19
N ALA A 251 12.41 2.76 7.24
CA ALA A 251 12.07 4.01 6.57
C ALA A 251 12.84 5.20 7.17
N ALA A 252 12.99 5.27 8.49
CA ALA A 252 13.79 6.29 9.18
C ALA A 252 15.27 6.17 8.79
N ARG A 253 15.82 4.95 8.73
CA ARG A 253 17.18 4.72 8.23
C ARG A 253 17.36 5.15 6.77
N ALA A 254 16.40 4.80 5.90
CA ALA A 254 16.41 5.22 4.50
C ALA A 254 16.30 6.75 4.38
N HIS A 255 15.55 7.41 5.27
CA HIS A 255 15.43 8.86 5.32
C HIS A 255 16.73 9.53 5.80
N ALA A 256 17.41 8.95 6.79
CA ALA A 256 18.74 9.40 7.22
C ALA A 256 19.74 9.32 6.06
N ALA A 257 19.74 8.21 5.31
CA ALA A 257 20.55 8.06 4.10
C ALA A 257 20.19 9.09 3.02
N TRP A 258 18.89 9.34 2.83
CA TRP A 258 18.38 10.34 1.88
C TRP A 258 18.82 11.78 2.21
N ARG A 259 18.98 12.09 3.49
CA ARG A 259 19.52 13.38 3.96
C ARG A 259 21.06 13.44 3.93
N GLY A 260 21.74 12.31 3.70
CA GLY A 260 23.19 12.21 3.79
C GLY A 260 23.73 12.18 5.23
N ALA A 261 22.92 11.72 6.19
CA ALA A 261 23.33 11.53 7.58
C ALA A 261 23.90 10.12 7.81
N GLU A 262 24.80 9.98 8.78
CA GLU A 262 25.41 8.70 9.15
C GLU A 262 24.64 7.98 10.29
N VAL A 263 23.73 8.68 10.95
CA VAL A 263 22.93 8.18 12.08
C VAL A 263 21.46 8.59 11.94
N ILE A 264 20.55 7.79 12.49
CA ILE A 264 19.12 8.08 12.51
C ILE A 264 18.85 9.17 13.55
N GLY A 265 18.28 10.30 13.12
CA GLY A 265 17.86 11.39 13.99
C GLY A 265 16.35 11.41 14.22
N ALA A 266 15.89 12.18 15.21
CA ALA A 266 14.46 12.37 15.50
C ALA A 266 13.68 12.90 14.27
N ALA A 267 14.29 13.81 13.50
CA ALA A 267 13.70 14.32 12.27
C ALA A 267 13.45 13.23 11.22
N ASP A 268 14.27 12.17 11.19
CA ASP A 268 14.06 11.03 10.29
C ASP A 268 12.88 10.18 10.73
N ILE A 269 12.78 9.92 12.04
CA ILE A 269 11.68 9.17 12.64
C ILE A 269 10.36 9.91 12.41
N ASP A 270 10.33 11.22 12.64
CA ASP A 270 9.13 12.04 12.46
C ASP A 270 8.68 12.14 11.00
N ALA A 271 9.62 12.31 10.07
CA ALA A 271 9.30 12.46 8.65
C ALA A 271 8.57 11.25 8.04
N VAL A 272 8.83 10.04 8.55
CA VAL A 272 8.24 8.79 8.01
C VAL A 272 7.16 8.19 8.90
N ALA A 273 6.88 8.81 10.05
CA ALA A 273 5.94 8.30 11.06
C ALA A 273 4.55 8.08 10.48
N GLU A 274 4.03 9.07 9.76
CA GLU A 274 2.69 8.97 9.19
C GLU A 274 2.61 7.90 8.10
N PHE A 275 3.65 7.77 7.27
CA PHE A 275 3.69 6.76 6.22
C PHE A 275 3.66 5.34 6.77
N ALA A 276 4.33 5.11 7.90
CA ALA A 276 4.39 3.79 8.54
C ALA A 276 3.17 3.48 9.41
N LEU A 277 2.53 4.47 10.02
CA LEU A 277 1.47 4.22 11.01
C LEU A 277 0.06 4.35 10.47
N ARG A 278 -0.18 5.18 9.45
CA ARG A 278 -1.52 5.61 9.05
C ARG A 278 -2.52 4.48 8.82
N HIS A 279 -2.14 3.47 8.05
CA HIS A 279 -2.98 2.29 7.74
C HIS A 279 -2.95 1.20 8.81
N ARG A 280 -2.21 1.43 9.90
CA ARG A 280 -2.04 0.49 11.03
C ARG A 280 -2.65 0.99 12.33
N ARG A 281 -2.96 2.30 12.41
CA ARG A 281 -3.71 2.86 13.53
C ARG A 281 -5.11 2.25 13.51
N ARG A 282 -5.51 1.66 14.63
CA ARG A 282 -6.92 1.41 14.86
C ARG A 282 -7.60 2.75 14.91
N GLU A 283 -8.57 2.99 14.04
CA GLU A 283 -9.63 3.95 14.35
C GLU A 283 -10.19 3.49 15.69
N GLN A 284 -9.87 4.22 16.76
CA GLN A 284 -10.66 4.09 17.96
C GLN A 284 -12.08 4.39 17.51
N PRO A 285 -13.04 3.44 17.61
CA PRO A 285 -14.42 3.78 17.40
C PRO A 285 -14.68 4.93 18.36
N ALA A 286 -15.01 6.11 17.83
CA ALA A 286 -15.42 7.25 18.62
C ALA A 286 -16.39 6.70 19.66
N GLY A 287 -16.04 6.84 20.94
CA GLY A 287 -16.64 6.10 22.04
C GLY A 287 -18.14 5.99 21.84
N SER A 288 -18.64 4.75 21.78
CA SER A 288 -20.07 4.51 21.85
C SER A 288 -20.61 5.34 23.02
N PRO A 289 -21.63 6.20 22.81
CA PRO A 289 -22.19 6.98 23.90
C PRO A 289 -22.59 5.98 24.98
N GLN A 290 -21.92 6.03 26.14
CA GLN A 290 -22.37 5.26 27.28
C GLN A 290 -23.85 5.63 27.50
N PRO A 291 -24.77 4.66 27.52
CA PRO A 291 -26.15 4.97 27.87
C PRO A 291 -26.13 5.67 29.24
N PRO A 292 -26.86 6.79 29.41
CA PRO A 292 -26.78 7.58 30.62
C PRO A 292 -27.05 6.68 31.82
N ALA A 293 -26.09 6.67 32.76
CA ALA A 293 -26.19 5.93 34.00
C ALA A 293 -27.50 6.31 34.70
N GLN A 294 -28.43 5.35 34.77
CA GLN A 294 -29.63 5.50 35.56
C GLN A 294 -29.22 5.67 37.03
N ALA A 295 -29.62 6.78 37.64
CA ALA A 295 -29.41 7.04 39.05
C ALA A 295 -29.99 5.89 39.90
N PRO A 296 -29.32 5.46 40.98
CA PRO A 296 -29.82 4.38 41.80
C PRO A 296 -31.10 4.82 42.52
N ALA A 297 -32.22 4.18 42.18
CA ALA A 297 -33.46 4.26 42.93
C ALA A 297 -33.24 3.61 44.30
N ASN A 298 -33.50 4.39 45.35
CA ASN A 298 -33.37 4.01 46.74
C ASN A 298 -34.54 3.09 47.13
N THR A 299 -34.37 1.78 47.08
CA THR A 299 -35.37 0.82 47.54
C THR A 299 -34.93 0.21 48.86
N GLN A 300 -35.53 0.69 49.95
CA GLN A 300 -35.44 0.08 51.28
C GLN A 300 -36.07 -1.33 51.23
N ALA A 301 -35.28 -2.34 51.54
CA ALA A 301 -35.75 -3.71 51.71
C ALA A 301 -36.15 -3.96 53.17
N SER A 302 -37.41 -4.34 53.39
CA SER A 302 -37.86 -5.03 54.61
C SER A 302 -37.93 -6.54 54.30
N PRO A 303 -37.54 -7.44 55.22
CA PRO A 303 -37.53 -8.87 54.95
C PRO A 303 -38.85 -9.52 55.38
N SER A 304 -39.46 -10.32 54.50
CA SER A 304 -40.40 -11.35 54.93
C SER A 304 -40.38 -12.54 53.97
N GLU A 305 -40.08 -13.68 54.57
CA GLU A 305 -40.32 -15.08 54.20
C GLU A 305 -41.18 -15.36 52.95
N GLY A 306 -40.73 -16.33 52.15
CA GLY A 306 -41.59 -16.94 51.13
C GLY A 306 -40.85 -17.90 50.20
N GLN A 307 -41.19 -19.17 50.31
CA GLN A 307 -40.72 -20.28 49.47
C GLN A 307 -41.01 -20.07 47.98
N GLY A 308 -40.11 -20.59 47.12
CA GLY A 308 -40.52 -21.31 45.92
C GLY A 308 -40.31 -20.64 44.56
N GLN A 309 -40.04 -21.51 43.57
CA GLN A 309 -40.30 -21.37 42.13
C GLN A 309 -39.21 -20.72 41.26
N TRP A 310 -38.09 -21.43 41.10
CA TRP A 310 -37.30 -21.38 39.87
C TRP A 310 -38.05 -22.10 38.75
N GLY A 311 -38.72 -21.35 37.89
CA GLY A 311 -39.36 -21.90 36.70
C GLY A 311 -40.66 -21.22 36.35
N ASP A 312 -40.60 -19.96 35.93
CA ASP A 312 -41.46 -19.40 34.88
C ASP A 312 -41.12 -17.92 34.70
N MET A 313 -40.39 -17.60 33.64
CA MET A 313 -40.38 -16.24 33.07
C MET A 313 -40.58 -16.37 31.56
N PRO A 314 -41.67 -15.81 31.00
CA PRO A 314 -41.99 -15.94 29.58
C PRO A 314 -41.06 -15.10 28.71
N THR A 315 -40.78 -15.60 27.51
CA THR A 315 -40.04 -14.89 26.47
C THR A 315 -40.76 -13.59 26.10
N PRO A 316 -40.10 -12.41 26.11
CA PRO A 316 -40.74 -11.19 25.65
C PRO A 316 -41.02 -11.29 24.15
N ALA A 317 -42.26 -11.03 23.74
CA ALA A 317 -42.64 -10.97 22.34
C ALA A 317 -41.95 -9.79 21.65
N LEU A 318 -41.06 -10.07 20.70
CA LEU A 318 -40.52 -9.06 19.79
C LEU A 318 -41.61 -8.62 18.81
N THR A 319 -41.91 -7.33 18.78
CA THR A 319 -42.79 -6.71 17.80
C THR A 319 -42.14 -6.79 16.42
N THR A 320 -42.67 -7.69 15.57
CA THR A 320 -42.28 -7.76 14.17
C THR A 320 -42.83 -6.55 13.42
N GLY A 321 -41.93 -5.72 12.87
CA GLY A 321 -42.30 -4.60 12.01
C GLY A 321 -43.06 -5.07 10.76
N ALA A 322 -43.98 -4.23 10.28
CA ALA A 322 -44.84 -4.53 9.14
C ALA A 322 -44.03 -4.89 7.88
N ARG A 323 -44.44 -5.96 7.20
CA ARG A 323 -43.88 -6.39 5.90
C ARG A 323 -43.98 -5.24 4.89
N ARG A 324 -42.84 -4.81 4.34
CA ARG A 324 -42.80 -3.98 3.13
C ARG A 324 -43.26 -4.81 1.93
N GLU A 325 -44.31 -4.37 1.26
CA GLU A 325 -44.72 -4.93 -0.03
C GLU A 325 -43.71 -4.58 -1.12
N VAL A 326 -43.41 -5.56 -1.98
CA VAL A 326 -42.46 -5.44 -3.08
C VAL A 326 -43.17 -4.81 -4.29
N PRO A 327 -42.62 -3.77 -4.94
CA PRO A 327 -43.28 -3.16 -6.09
C PRO A 327 -43.27 -4.08 -7.31
N VAL A 328 -44.45 -4.31 -7.89
CA VAL A 328 -44.65 -5.06 -9.14
C VAL A 328 -44.38 -4.14 -10.32
N TRP A 329 -43.41 -4.48 -11.18
CA TRP A 329 -43.19 -3.79 -12.45
C TRP A 329 -44.11 -4.32 -13.55
N PRO A 330 -44.73 -3.45 -14.37
CA PRO A 330 -45.55 -3.88 -15.50
C PRO A 330 -44.67 -4.48 -16.61
N LYS A 331 -45.12 -5.60 -17.18
CA LYS A 331 -44.52 -6.19 -18.39
C LYS A 331 -44.79 -5.27 -19.58
N LYS A 332 -43.74 -4.95 -20.35
CA LYS A 332 -43.84 -4.16 -21.59
C LYS A 332 -44.70 -4.87 -22.65
N PRO A 333 -45.45 -4.10 -23.47
CA PRO A 333 -46.26 -4.62 -24.57
C PRO A 333 -45.41 -5.16 -25.72
#